data_AF-A0A9Q2WH76-F1
#
_entry.id   AF-A0A9Q2WH76-F1
#
_cell.length_a   1.000
_cell.length_b   1.000
_cell.length_c   1.000
_cell.angle_alpha   90.00
_cell.angle_beta   90.00
_cell.angle_gamma   90.00
#
_symmetry.space_group_name_H-M   'P 1'
#
loop_
_entity.id
_entity.type
_entity.pdbx_description
1 polymer ?
#
loop_
_entity_poly.entity_id
_entity_poly.type
_entity_poly.pdbx_seq_one_letter_code
_entity_poly.pdbx_strand_id
1 'polypeptide(L)'
;MRLKNFGIALLGCGLFILAACSTPTSEFGVYRQSDGTIGVHAPKDAKESEAQTVALAECKKDGKRVVSILEQRKTVNSNFPTTYLYSCR
;
A
#
# COMPACT_ATOMS: atom_id res chain seq x y z
N MET A 1 -19.25 -53.08 15.79
CA MET A 1 -19.09 -52.75 14.35
C MET A 1 -20.05 -51.62 14.03
N ARG A 2 -19.75 -50.45 13.46
CA ARG A 2 -18.55 -49.88 12.84
C ARG A 2 -18.61 -48.37 13.06
N LEU A 3 -17.68 -47.83 13.83
CA LEU A 3 -17.34 -46.41 13.86
C LEU A 3 -16.34 -46.17 12.71
N LYS A 4 -16.86 -46.13 11.48
CA LYS A 4 -16.10 -45.76 10.27
C LYS A 4 -16.95 -44.72 9.58
N ASN A 5 -16.50 -43.47 9.55
CA ASN A 5 -16.84 -42.41 8.57
C ASN A 5 -16.95 -40.99 9.16
N PHE A 6 -16.83 -40.79 10.47
CA PHE A 6 -16.84 -39.43 11.04
C PHE A 6 -15.50 -38.67 10.91
N GLY A 7 -14.44 -39.34 10.45
CA GLY A 7 -13.10 -38.73 10.28
C GLY A 7 -12.87 -38.07 8.91
N ILE A 8 -13.76 -38.25 7.93
CA ILE A 8 -13.55 -37.77 6.56
C ILE A 8 -14.30 -36.46 6.28
N ALA A 9 -15.37 -36.16 7.02
CA ALA A 9 -16.17 -34.95 6.83
C ALA A 9 -15.49 -33.66 7.37
N LEU A 10 -14.53 -33.79 8.29
CA LEU A 10 -13.79 -32.66 8.86
C LEU A 10 -12.52 -32.29 8.09
N LEU A 11 -12.17 -33.08 7.06
CA LEU A 11 -10.96 -32.91 6.23
C LEU A 11 -11.24 -32.16 4.91
N GLY A 12 -12.50 -31.79 4.64
CA GLY A 12 -12.95 -31.33 3.31
C GLY A 12 -13.13 -29.82 3.10
N CYS A 13 -13.19 -28.99 4.14
CA CYS A 13 -13.58 -27.58 3.97
C CYS A 13 -12.79 -26.56 4.80
N GLY A 14 -11.64 -26.94 5.35
CA GLY A 14 -10.72 -26.01 6.04
C GLY A 14 -9.77 -25.25 5.11
N LEU A 15 -9.82 -25.51 3.79
CA LEU A 15 -8.75 -25.13 2.86
C LEU A 15 -8.98 -23.84 2.04
N PHE A 16 -9.99 -23.02 2.39
CA PHE A 16 -10.32 -21.82 1.61
C PHE A 16 -10.11 -20.48 2.35
N ILE A 17 -9.51 -20.47 3.55
CA ILE A 17 -9.29 -19.24 4.33
C ILE A 17 -7.85 -18.69 4.17
N LEU A 18 -7.27 -18.85 2.98
CA LEU A 18 -6.18 -17.98 2.53
C LEU A 18 -6.65 -17.23 1.29
N ALA A 19 -7.78 -16.52 1.42
CA ALA A 19 -8.02 -15.37 0.57
C ALA A 19 -6.84 -14.44 0.82
N ALA A 20 -5.90 -14.45 -0.13
CA ALA A 20 -4.72 -13.64 -0.13
C ALA A 20 -5.11 -12.22 0.32
N CYS A 21 -4.48 -11.73 1.39
CA CYS A 21 -4.29 -10.30 1.54
C CYS A 21 -3.59 -9.87 0.26
N SER A 22 -4.37 -9.41 -0.72
CA SER A 22 -3.91 -8.64 -1.85
C SER A 22 -3.39 -7.33 -1.27
N THR A 23 -2.25 -7.38 -0.58
CA THR A 23 -1.40 -6.22 -0.43
C THR A 23 -1.12 -5.85 -1.88
N PRO A 24 -1.69 -4.76 -2.43
CA PRO A 24 -1.23 -4.33 -3.73
C PRO A 24 0.28 -4.22 -3.57
N THR A 25 1.03 -4.82 -4.50
CA THR A 25 2.45 -4.49 -4.66
C THR A 25 2.49 -3.02 -4.96
N SER A 26 2.44 -2.21 -3.90
CA SER A 26 2.62 -0.79 -3.92
C SER A 26 4.08 -0.65 -4.31
N GLU A 27 4.33 -0.61 -5.61
CA GLU A 27 5.60 -0.15 -6.16
C GLU A 27 5.88 1.29 -5.67
N PHE A 28 4.88 1.97 -5.11
CA PHE A 28 5.06 3.21 -4.40
C PHE A 28 5.83 3.01 -3.09
N GLY A 29 7.06 3.52 -3.05
CA GLY A 29 7.84 3.62 -1.82
C GLY A 29 7.45 4.87 -1.06
N VAL A 30 6.94 4.73 0.17
CA VAL A 30 6.53 5.88 0.99
C VAL A 30 7.49 6.07 2.14
N TYR A 31 7.88 7.32 2.39
CA TYR A 31 8.69 7.70 3.54
C TYR A 31 8.15 8.98 4.17
N ARG A 32 8.35 9.10 5.48
CA ARG A 32 7.99 10.32 6.23
C ARG A 32 9.26 11.07 6.60
N GLN A 33 9.28 12.36 6.27
CA GLN A 33 10.32 13.27 6.72
C GLN A 33 9.97 13.83 8.11
N SER A 34 10.99 14.28 8.84
CA SER A 34 10.87 14.80 10.21
C SER A 34 10.06 16.10 10.31
N ASP A 35 9.88 16.81 9.19
CA ASP A 35 9.03 17.99 9.04
C ASP A 35 7.53 17.64 8.93
N GLY A 36 7.17 16.35 8.88
CA GLY A 36 5.79 15.88 8.71
C GLY A 36 5.34 15.78 7.25
N THR A 37 6.27 15.90 6.30
CA THR A 37 6.03 15.70 4.87
C THR A 37 6.12 14.22 4.50
N ILE A 38 5.24 13.75 3.62
CA ILE A 38 5.21 12.39 3.10
C ILE A 38 5.82 12.38 1.69
N GLY A 39 6.92 11.68 1.51
CA GLY A 39 7.51 11.43 0.19
C GLY A 39 7.00 10.11 -0.38
N VAL A 40 6.52 10.14 -1.62
CA VAL A 40 6.04 8.97 -2.36
C VAL A 40 6.89 8.81 -3.63
N HIS A 41 7.72 7.77 -3.66
CA HIS A 41 8.42 7.35 -4.86
C HIS A 41 7.41 6.70 -5.81
N ALA A 42 7.30 7.21 -7.03
CA ALA A 42 6.42 6.69 -8.05
C ALA A 42 7.25 5.91 -9.11
N PRO A 43 6.80 4.71 -9.52
CA PRO A 43 7.38 4.01 -10.65
C PRO A 43 7.12 4.78 -11.95
N LYS A 44 7.83 4.42 -13.02
CA LYS A 44 7.81 5.17 -14.30
C LYS A 44 6.41 5.31 -14.92
N ASP A 45 5.56 4.32 -14.70
CA ASP A 45 4.22 4.26 -15.30
C ASP A 45 3.11 4.77 -14.36
N ALA A 46 3.47 5.21 -13.16
CA ALA A 46 2.50 5.68 -12.17
C ALA A 46 2.04 7.12 -12.42
N LYS A 47 0.77 7.35 -12.11
CA LYS A 47 0.16 8.68 -12.16
C LYS A 47 0.30 9.38 -10.81
N GLU A 48 0.39 10.71 -10.85
CA GLU A 48 0.38 11.54 -9.64
C GLU A 48 -0.86 11.27 -8.77
N SER A 49 -2.03 11.02 -9.37
CA SER A 49 -3.27 10.70 -8.65
C SER A 49 -3.16 9.44 -7.78
N GLU A 50 -2.38 8.46 -8.21
CA GLU A 50 -2.15 7.23 -7.44
C GLU A 50 -1.21 7.51 -6.27
N ALA A 51 -0.12 8.26 -6.52
CA ALA A 51 0.78 8.71 -5.47
C ALA A 51 0.06 9.59 -4.43
N GLN A 52 -0.88 10.43 -4.86
CA GLN A 52 -1.72 11.25 -3.97
C GLN A 52 -2.64 10.38 -3.12
N THR A 53 -3.22 9.31 -3.68
CA THR A 53 -4.09 8.37 -2.94
C THR A 53 -3.31 7.65 -1.84
N VAL A 54 -2.07 7.25 -2.15
CA VAL A 54 -1.15 6.66 -1.17
C VAL A 54 -0.79 7.66 -0.08
N ALA A 55 -0.43 8.90 -0.45
CA ALA A 55 -0.15 9.96 0.52
C ALA A 55 -1.37 10.27 1.42
N LEU A 56 -2.58 10.28 0.85
CA LEU A 56 -3.84 10.46 1.60
C LEU A 56 -4.08 9.35 2.61
N ALA A 57 -3.76 8.11 2.26
CA ALA A 57 -3.86 6.98 3.20
C ALA A 57 -2.89 7.15 4.37
N GLU A 58 -1.65 7.58 4.13
CA GLU A 58 -0.68 7.86 5.19
C GLU A 58 -1.07 9.05 6.05
N CYS A 59 -1.48 10.18 5.46
CA CYS A 59 -1.92 11.36 6.22
C CYS A 59 -3.13 11.07 7.10
N LYS A 60 -4.05 10.20 6.64
CA LYS A 60 -5.20 9.75 7.45
C LYS A 60 -4.79 8.96 8.69
N LYS A 61 -3.69 8.19 8.64
CA LYS A 61 -3.14 7.50 9.82
C LYS A 61 -2.69 8.48 10.89
N ASP A 62 -2.18 9.64 10.46
CA ASP A 62 -1.80 10.75 11.33
C ASP A 62 -3.00 11.65 11.75
N GLY A 63 -4.23 11.29 11.36
CA GLY A 63 -5.46 12.06 11.67
C GLY A 63 -5.66 13.30 10.80
N LYS A 64 -4.82 13.51 9.79
CA LYS A 64 -4.87 14.65 8.86
C LYS A 64 -5.67 14.30 7.62
N ARG A 65 -6.50 15.22 7.15
CA ARG A 65 -7.45 14.97 6.04
C ARG A 65 -7.06 15.67 4.75
N VAL A 66 -6.15 16.64 4.80
CA VAL A 66 -5.75 17.42 3.64
C VAL A 66 -4.36 16.97 3.18
N VAL A 67 -4.25 16.64 1.90
CA VAL A 67 -2.99 16.35 1.22
C VAL A 67 -2.78 17.38 0.13
N SER A 68 -1.65 18.08 0.20
CA SER A 68 -1.23 19.03 -0.82
C SER A 68 0.13 18.64 -1.35
N ILE A 69 0.27 18.59 -2.68
CA ILE A 69 1.56 18.39 -3.33
C ILE A 69 2.45 19.61 -3.06
N LEU A 70 3.64 19.36 -2.51
CA LEU A 70 4.65 20.38 -2.25
C LEU A 70 5.62 20.47 -3.40
N GLU A 71 6.18 19.33 -3.80
CA GLU A 71 7.26 19.29 -4.77
C GLU A 71 7.26 17.94 -5.50
N GLN A 72 7.52 17.99 -6.81
CA GLN A 72 7.82 16.81 -7.61
C GLN A 72 9.31 16.83 -7.94
N ARG A 73 10.06 15.86 -7.42
CA ARG A 73 11.46 15.65 -7.77
C ARG A 73 11.63 14.52 -8.76
N LYS A 74 12.48 14.73 -9.75
CA LYS A 74 13.00 13.64 -10.57
C LYS A 74 14.20 13.00 -9.87
N THR A 75 14.21 11.69 -9.85
CA THR A 75 15.25 10.88 -9.22
C THR A 75 16.11 10.23 -10.29
N VAL A 76 17.39 10.03 -9.98
CA VAL A 76 18.37 9.41 -10.90
C VAL A 76 18.14 7.90 -11.06
N ASN A 77 17.35 7.30 -10.17
CA ASN A 77 17.01 5.88 -10.21
C ASN A 77 16.02 5.58 -11.35
N SER A 78 16.33 4.60 -12.18
CA SER A 78 15.47 4.23 -13.31
C SER A 78 14.17 3.53 -12.88
N ASN A 79 14.17 2.85 -11.73
CA ASN A 79 12.99 2.15 -11.21
C ASN A 79 11.96 3.12 -10.61
N PHE A 80 12.44 4.19 -9.97
CA PHE A 80 11.61 5.27 -9.43
C PHE A 80 12.14 6.57 -10.02
N PRO A 81 11.63 7.00 -11.19
CA PRO A 81 12.11 8.22 -11.84
C PRO A 81 11.53 9.50 -11.24
N THR A 82 10.46 9.40 -10.46
CA THR A 82 9.78 10.55 -9.85
C THR A 82 9.46 10.28 -8.38
N THR A 83 9.65 11.30 -7.55
CA THR A 83 9.24 11.32 -6.14
C THR A 83 8.36 12.53 -5.92
N TYR A 84 7.19 12.30 -5.33
CA TYR A 84 6.23 13.34 -4.97
C TYR A 84 6.30 13.59 -3.47
N LEU A 85 6.58 14.83 -3.06
CA LEU A 85 6.47 15.25 -1.67
C LEU A 85 5.09 15.85 -1.46
N TYR A 86 4.41 15.36 -0.42
CA TYR A 86 3.08 15.77 -0.01
C TYR A 86 3.12 16.29 1.42
N SER A 87 2.52 17.44 1.66
CA SER A 87 2.25 17.90 3.03
C SER A 87 0.90 17.39 3.49
N CYS A 88 0.87 16.81 4.69
CA CYS A 88 -0.36 16.52 5.40
C CYS A 88 -0.74 17.74 6.26
N ARG A 89 -1.95 18.28 6.05
CA ARG A 89 -2.56 19.30 6.91
C ARG A 89 -3.87 18.83 7.54
#